data_AF-A1B6E8-F1
#
_entry.id   AF-A1B6E8-F1
#
_cell.length_a   1.000
_cell.length_b   1.000
_cell.length_c   1.000
_cell.angle_alpha   90.00
_cell.angle_beta   90.00
_cell.angle_gamma   90.00
#
_symmetry.space_group_name_H-M   'P 1'
#
loop_
_entity.id
_entity.type
_entity.pdbx_description
1 polymer ?
#
loop_
_entity_poly.entity_id
_entity_poly.type
_entity_poly.pdbx_seq_one_letter_code
_entity_poly.pdbx_strand_id
1 'polypeptide(L)'
;MSPAVVAPEDLAPDLVPPEAVAGLGDVRRGIDMIDARIVGLLGLRLRYVLAAADFKPDIASIPAPERVRQMLDERAAWAAEAGLAPDFIGPLFGQVAEWFIRQQVAHWRACRAGQSAADHRRSSAPAPSPSARPPSEPALDRVERVHGAGD
;
A
#
# COMPACT_ATOMS: atom_id res chain seq x y z
N MET A 1 -14.19 10.15 10.56
CA MET A 1 -14.21 10.98 9.34
C MET A 1 -15.41 10.55 8.55
N SER A 2 -16.36 11.46 8.29
CA SER A 2 -17.47 11.23 7.36
C SER A 2 -16.93 11.29 5.92
N PRO A 3 -17.44 10.50 4.95
CA PRO A 3 -17.12 10.75 3.57
C PRO A 3 -17.71 12.12 3.21
N ALA A 4 -16.84 13.12 3.09
CA ALA A 4 -17.25 14.36 2.44
C ALA A 4 -17.84 14.00 1.07
N VAL A 5 -18.94 14.66 0.70
CA VAL A 5 -19.48 14.60 -0.66
C VAL A 5 -18.32 14.93 -1.60
N VAL A 6 -17.96 13.98 -2.48
CA VAL A 6 -16.87 14.16 -3.43
C VAL A 6 -17.39 15.07 -4.55
N ALA A 7 -16.80 16.24 -4.70
CA ALA A 7 -17.14 17.14 -5.78
C ALA A 7 -16.56 16.59 -7.11
N PRO A 8 -17.26 16.73 -8.26
CA PRO A 8 -16.77 16.26 -9.56
C PRO A 8 -15.35 16.75 -9.89
N GLU A 9 -15.03 18.00 -9.53
CA GLU A 9 -13.73 18.62 -9.71
C GLU A 9 -12.59 17.95 -8.93
N ASP A 10 -12.90 17.29 -7.80
CA ASP A 10 -11.92 16.54 -7.02
C ASP A 10 -11.57 15.19 -7.67
N LEU A 11 -12.45 14.69 -8.55
CA LEU A 11 -12.26 13.46 -9.30
C LEU A 11 -11.49 13.70 -10.59
N ALA A 12 -11.91 14.69 -11.38
CA ALA A 12 -11.20 15.11 -12.58
C ALA A 12 -11.67 16.50 -13.06
N PRO A 13 -10.77 17.34 -13.59
CA PRO A 13 -11.09 18.70 -14.03
C PRO A 13 -12.04 18.75 -15.25
N ASP A 14 -12.14 17.67 -16.01
CA ASP A 14 -12.98 17.56 -17.21
C ASP A 14 -14.27 16.76 -16.98
N LEU A 15 -14.54 16.34 -15.73
CA LEU A 15 -15.76 15.62 -15.40
C LEU A 15 -16.96 16.58 -15.45
N VAL A 16 -17.88 16.30 -16.38
CA VAL A 16 -19.15 17.05 -16.48
C VAL A 16 -19.98 16.77 -15.22
N PRO A 17 -20.44 17.79 -14.49
CA PRO A 17 -21.22 17.57 -13.28
C PRO A 17 -22.60 16.97 -13.61
N PRO A 18 -23.19 16.17 -12.71
CA PRO A 18 -24.44 15.46 -12.97
C PRO A 18 -25.60 16.36 -13.45
N GLU A 19 -25.67 17.60 -12.97
CA GLU A 19 -26.67 18.61 -13.33
C GLU A 19 -26.49 19.21 -14.73
N ALA A 20 -25.33 18.99 -15.38
CA ALA A 20 -24.99 19.54 -16.69
C ALA A 20 -24.82 18.49 -17.79
N VAL A 21 -25.09 17.21 -17.50
CA VAL A 21 -24.99 16.13 -18.51
C VAL A 21 -25.94 16.39 -19.68
N ALA A 22 -25.43 16.36 -20.91
CA ALA A 22 -26.22 16.64 -22.12
C ALA A 22 -26.75 15.37 -22.80
N GLY A 23 -26.25 14.20 -22.41
CA GLY A 23 -26.72 12.91 -22.91
C GLY A 23 -26.02 11.70 -22.30
N LEU A 24 -26.40 10.51 -22.77
CA LEU A 24 -25.88 9.24 -22.24
C LEU A 24 -24.36 9.07 -22.39
N GLY A 25 -23.73 9.76 -23.33
CA GLY A 25 -22.27 9.76 -23.48
C GLY A 25 -21.56 10.36 -22.27
N ASP A 26 -22.05 11.49 -21.78
CA ASP A 26 -21.48 12.18 -20.61
C ASP A 26 -21.72 11.37 -19.34
N VAL A 27 -22.92 10.81 -19.19
CA VAL A 27 -23.29 9.95 -18.06
C VAL A 27 -22.34 8.76 -17.96
N ARG A 28 -22.14 8.03 -19.06
CA ARG A 28 -21.26 6.85 -19.09
C ARG A 28 -19.82 7.22 -18.78
N ARG A 29 -19.31 8.30 -19.38
CA ARG A 29 -17.96 8.80 -19.10
C ARG A 29 -17.79 9.11 -17.62
N GLY A 30 -18.76 9.78 -17.00
CA GLY A 30 -18.69 10.09 -15.57
C GLY A 30 -18.66 8.86 -14.68
N ILE A 31 -19.49 7.86 -14.98
CA ILE A 31 -19.48 6.57 -14.26
C ILE A 31 -18.13 5.86 -14.44
N ASP A 32 -17.63 5.74 -15.67
CA ASP A 32 -16.37 5.07 -15.97
C ASP A 32 -15.19 5.72 -15.21
N MET A 33 -15.18 7.06 -15.10
CA MET A 33 -14.15 7.79 -14.35
C MET A 33 -14.22 7.55 -12.84
N ILE A 34 -15.43 7.50 -12.27
CA ILE A 34 -15.66 7.16 -10.86
C ILE A 34 -15.17 5.73 -10.59
N ASP A 35 -15.54 4.78 -11.45
CA ASP A 35 -15.17 3.37 -11.28
C ASP A 35 -13.66 3.16 -11.41
N ALA A 36 -13.01 3.82 -12.36
CA ALA A 36 -11.55 3.81 -12.48
C ALA A 36 -10.88 4.34 -11.20
N ARG A 37 -11.44 5.39 -10.58
CA ARG A 37 -10.94 5.93 -9.32
C ARG A 37 -11.14 4.95 -8.16
N ILE A 38 -12.31 4.30 -8.06
CA ILE A 38 -12.59 3.27 -7.06
C ILE A 38 -11.56 2.14 -7.16
N VAL A 39 -11.28 1.64 -8.37
CA VAL A 39 -10.28 0.59 -8.59
C VAL A 39 -8.88 1.06 -8.16
N GLY A 40 -8.48 2.28 -8.53
CA GLY A 40 -7.20 2.86 -8.10
C GLY A 40 -7.08 2.98 -6.57
N LEU A 41 -8.15 3.41 -5.89
CA LEU A 41 -8.21 3.51 -4.43
C LEU A 41 -8.15 2.13 -3.76
N LEU A 42 -8.81 1.12 -4.32
CA LEU A 42 -8.71 -0.26 -3.83
C LEU A 42 -7.29 -0.80 -3.98
N GLY A 43 -6.60 -0.49 -5.08
CA GLY A 43 -5.18 -0.81 -5.27
C GLY A 43 -4.28 -0.15 -4.22
N LEU A 44 -4.51 1.13 -3.92
CA LEU A 44 -3.79 1.82 -2.85
C LEU A 44 -4.11 1.21 -1.47
N ARG A 45 -5.38 0.94 -1.18
CA ARG A 45 -5.83 0.26 0.04
C ARG A 45 -5.11 -1.07 0.22
N LEU A 46 -4.84 -1.80 -0.88
CA LEU A 46 -4.21 -3.12 -0.79
C LEU A 46 -2.78 -2.96 -0.28
N ARG A 47 -2.04 -1.97 -0.78
CA ARG A 47 -0.69 -1.66 -0.29
C ARG A 47 -0.67 -1.38 1.21
N TYR A 48 -1.65 -0.64 1.73
CA TYR A 48 -1.78 -0.42 3.17
C TYR A 48 -2.07 -1.72 3.95
N VAL A 49 -2.93 -2.60 3.42
CA VAL A 49 -3.23 -3.88 4.06
C VAL A 49 -2.00 -4.80 4.07
N LEU A 50 -1.23 -4.83 2.98
CA LEU A 50 0.02 -5.59 2.93
C LEU A 50 1.05 -5.04 3.91
N ALA A 51 1.25 -3.73 3.98
CA ALA A 51 2.12 -3.10 4.97
C ALA A 51 1.68 -3.38 6.41
N ALA A 52 0.37 -3.48 6.65
CA ALA A 52 -0.15 -3.84 7.97
C ALA A 52 0.23 -5.28 8.40
N ALA A 53 0.57 -6.17 7.46
CA ALA A 53 0.99 -7.53 7.76
C ALA A 53 2.32 -7.57 8.56
N ASP A 54 3.20 -6.58 8.36
CA ASP A 54 4.49 -6.49 9.06
C ASP A 54 4.32 -6.28 10.58
N PHE A 55 3.18 -5.73 11.00
CA PHE A 55 2.85 -5.51 12.41
C PHE A 55 2.13 -6.70 13.06
N LYS A 56 1.87 -7.79 12.31
CA LYS A 56 1.12 -8.95 12.81
C LYS A 56 2.06 -10.02 13.37
N PRO A 57 2.01 -10.32 14.68
CA PRO A 57 2.93 -11.27 15.32
C PRO A 57 2.75 -12.70 14.82
N ASP A 58 1.53 -13.08 14.44
CA ASP A 58 1.19 -14.41 13.94
C ASP A 58 0.02 -14.34 12.95
N ILE A 59 -0.21 -15.45 12.23
CA ILE A 59 -1.29 -15.56 11.25
C ILE A 59 -2.68 -15.47 11.88
N ALA A 60 -2.86 -15.90 13.12
CA ALA A 60 -4.14 -15.86 13.83
C ALA A 60 -4.53 -14.43 14.25
N SER A 61 -3.55 -13.54 14.36
CA SER A 61 -3.76 -12.10 14.62
C SER A 61 -4.17 -11.30 13.37
N ILE A 62 -4.13 -11.90 12.17
CA ILE A 62 -4.48 -11.23 10.91
C ILE A 62 -5.98 -10.96 10.86
N PRO A 63 -6.88 -11.96 11.03
CA PRO A 63 -8.29 -11.67 11.23
C PRO A 63 -8.48 -10.82 12.49
N ALA A 64 -9.20 -9.70 12.35
CA ALA A 64 -9.56 -8.84 13.48
C ALA A 64 -11.08 -8.63 13.47
N PRO A 65 -11.87 -9.61 13.94
CA PRO A 65 -13.33 -9.61 13.79
C PRO A 65 -13.99 -8.36 14.34
N GLU A 66 -13.56 -7.91 15.52
CA GLU A 66 -14.09 -6.69 16.15
C GLU A 66 -13.76 -5.43 15.33
N ARG A 67 -12.55 -5.34 14.77
CA ARG A 67 -12.17 -4.24 13.88
C ARG A 67 -13.00 -4.24 12.60
N VAL A 68 -13.28 -5.42 12.03
CA VAL A 68 -14.13 -5.58 10.84
C VAL A 68 -15.55 -5.15 11.16
N ARG A 69 -16.12 -5.60 12.28
CA ARG A 69 -17.46 -5.19 12.72
C ARG A 69 -17.58 -3.67 12.84
N GLN A 70 -16.67 -3.03 13.58
CA GLN A 70 -16.61 -1.57 13.71
C GLN A 70 -16.45 -0.88 12.34
N MET A 71 -15.61 -1.44 11.47
CA MET A 71 -15.43 -0.92 10.11
C MET A 71 -16.76 -0.94 9.34
N LEU A 72 -17.52 -2.04 9.40
CA LEU A 72 -18.77 -2.19 8.66
C LEU A 72 -19.86 -1.26 9.20
N ASP A 73 -19.97 -1.13 10.53
CA ASP A 73 -20.88 -0.17 11.18
C ASP A 73 -20.59 1.26 10.72
N GLU A 74 -19.31 1.66 10.67
CA GLU A 74 -18.89 2.96 10.14
C GLU A 74 -19.27 3.14 8.66
N ARG A 75 -19.05 2.14 7.79
CA ARG A 75 -19.37 2.27 6.36
C ARG A 75 -20.88 2.32 6.12
N ALA A 76 -21.67 1.64 6.94
CA ALA A 76 -23.12 1.72 6.89
C ALA A 76 -23.62 3.12 7.27
N ALA A 77 -23.03 3.75 8.29
CA ALA A 77 -23.33 5.14 8.66
C ALA A 77 -22.95 6.11 7.52
N TRP A 78 -21.76 5.94 6.94
CA TRP A 78 -21.29 6.71 5.79
C TRP A 78 -22.19 6.58 4.56
N ALA A 79 -22.77 5.40 4.33
CA ALA A 79 -23.73 5.18 3.26
C ALA A 79 -24.96 6.07 3.44
N ALA A 80 -25.53 6.09 4.65
CA ALA A 80 -26.69 6.92 4.96
C ALA A 80 -26.39 8.41 4.77
N GLU A 81 -25.22 8.88 5.21
CA GLU A 81 -24.77 10.26 5.02
C GLU A 81 -24.62 10.64 3.54
N ALA A 82 -24.19 9.69 2.70
CA ALA A 82 -24.02 9.87 1.27
C ALA A 82 -25.32 9.62 0.45
N GLY A 83 -26.45 9.37 1.08
CA GLY A 83 -27.72 9.06 0.40
C GLY A 83 -27.78 7.67 -0.24
N LEU A 84 -26.91 6.75 0.18
CA LEU A 84 -26.85 5.36 -0.27
C LEU A 84 -27.48 4.41 0.76
N ALA A 85 -27.95 3.26 0.29
CA ALA A 85 -28.58 2.27 1.14
C ALA A 85 -27.55 1.56 2.05
N PRO A 86 -27.65 1.66 3.40
CA PRO A 86 -26.67 1.04 4.31
C PRO A 86 -26.60 -0.49 4.21
N ASP A 87 -27.74 -1.12 3.91
CA ASP A 87 -27.88 -2.56 3.70
C ASP A 87 -27.25 -3.05 2.37
N PHE A 88 -26.94 -2.14 1.45
CA PHE A 88 -26.12 -2.43 0.28
C PHE A 88 -24.62 -2.19 0.55
N ILE A 89 -24.28 -1.02 1.09
CA ILE A 89 -22.88 -0.60 1.26
C ILE A 89 -22.15 -1.41 2.35
N GLY A 90 -22.81 -1.73 3.46
CA GLY A 90 -22.23 -2.58 4.51
C GLY A 90 -21.76 -3.93 3.95
N PRO A 91 -22.64 -4.74 3.34
CA PRO A 91 -22.25 -6.01 2.72
C PRO A 91 -21.22 -5.89 1.60
N LEU A 92 -21.27 -4.84 0.77
CA LEU A 92 -20.24 -4.57 -0.24
C LEU A 92 -18.86 -4.44 0.41
N PHE A 93 -18.73 -3.63 1.46
CA PHE A 93 -17.47 -3.50 2.19
C PHE A 93 -17.09 -4.74 2.99
N GLY A 94 -18.06 -5.59 3.35
CA GLY A 94 -17.81 -6.93 3.89
C GLY A 94 -17.02 -7.80 2.92
N GLN A 95 -17.47 -7.88 1.67
CA GLN A 95 -16.79 -8.62 0.61
C GLN A 95 -15.39 -8.05 0.32
N VAL A 96 -15.27 -6.72 0.27
CA VAL A 96 -13.98 -6.04 0.13
C VAL A 96 -13.06 -6.39 1.30
N ALA A 97 -13.52 -6.32 2.56
CA ALA A 97 -12.68 -6.67 3.70
C ALA A 97 -12.20 -8.12 3.65
N GLU A 98 -13.10 -9.04 3.34
CA GLU A 98 -12.81 -10.48 3.26
C GLU A 98 -11.71 -10.77 2.23
N TRP A 99 -11.82 -10.21 1.02
CA TRP A 99 -10.81 -10.39 -0.01
C TRP A 99 -9.45 -9.85 0.42
N PHE A 100 -9.40 -8.67 1.05
CA PHE A 100 -8.14 -8.06 1.50
C PHE A 100 -7.50 -8.83 2.66
N ILE A 101 -8.29 -9.37 3.59
CA ILE A 101 -7.79 -10.25 4.65
C ILE A 101 -7.13 -11.49 4.04
N ARG A 102 -7.74 -12.11 3.01
CA ARG A 102 -7.12 -13.24 2.30
C ARG A 102 -5.79 -12.86 1.64
N GLN A 103 -5.71 -11.70 0.99
CA GLN A 103 -4.44 -11.21 0.42
C GLN A 103 -3.39 -10.96 1.51
N GLN A 104 -3.80 -10.40 2.65
CA GLN A 104 -2.91 -10.16 3.78
C GLN A 104 -2.33 -11.47 4.34
N VAL A 105 -3.17 -12.50 4.51
CA VAL A 105 -2.74 -13.83 4.93
C VAL A 105 -1.75 -14.45 3.95
N ALA A 106 -2.04 -14.37 2.64
CA ALA A 106 -1.16 -14.91 1.61
C ALA A 106 0.22 -14.21 1.62
N HIS A 107 0.22 -12.88 1.70
CA HIS A 107 1.44 -12.09 1.77
C HIS A 107 2.27 -12.39 3.02
N TRP A 108 1.64 -12.42 4.19
CA TRP A 108 2.31 -12.73 5.45
C TRP A 108 3.01 -14.10 5.42
N ARG A 109 2.33 -15.12 4.86
CA ARG A 109 2.91 -16.46 4.67
C ARG A 109 4.14 -16.43 3.76
N ALA A 110 4.06 -15.71 2.64
CA ALA A 110 5.18 -15.59 1.70
C ALA A 110 6.40 -14.90 2.34
N CYS A 111 6.19 -13.81 3.09
CA CYS A 111 7.26 -13.10 3.79
C CYS A 111 7.95 -13.99 4.84
N ARG A 112 7.17 -14.75 5.62
CA ARG A 112 7.72 -15.69 6.63
C ARG A 112 8.48 -16.86 6.02
N ALA A 113 7.98 -17.42 4.92
CA ALA A 113 8.69 -18.48 4.19
C ALA A 113 10.03 -17.97 3.62
N GLY A 114 10.04 -16.74 3.08
CA GLY A 114 11.26 -16.09 2.59
C GLY A 114 12.30 -15.82 3.69
N GLN A 115 11.85 -15.38 4.87
CA GLN A 115 12.70 -15.16 6.05
C GLN A 115 13.32 -16.47 6.54
N SER A 116 12.52 -17.53 6.70
CA SER A 116 13.04 -18.84 7.11
C SER A 116 14.10 -19.39 6.14
N ALA A 117 13.90 -19.23 4.83
CA ALA A 117 14.88 -19.66 3.82
C ALA A 117 16.16 -18.79 3.81
N ALA A 118 16.04 -17.49 4.10
CA ALA A 118 17.18 -16.58 4.24
C ALA A 118 18.01 -16.91 5.48
N ASP A 119 17.36 -17.17 6.62
CA ASP A 119 18.00 -17.54 7.87
C ASP A 119 18.73 -18.88 7.75
N HIS A 120 18.12 -19.88 7.11
CA HIS A 120 18.78 -21.15 6.81
C HIS A 120 20.02 -20.97 5.94
N ARG A 121 19.94 -20.17 4.85
CA ARG A 121 21.12 -19.89 4.01
C ARG A 121 22.24 -19.19 4.79
N ARG A 122 21.90 -18.26 5.69
CA ARG A 122 22.87 -17.54 6.51
C ARG A 122 23.54 -18.44 7.54
N SER A 123 22.80 -19.39 8.11
CA SER A 123 23.33 -20.38 9.05
C SER A 123 24.19 -21.47 8.37
N SER A 124 23.91 -21.79 7.11
CA SER A 124 24.64 -22.82 6.35
C SER A 124 25.82 -22.29 5.54
N ALA A 125 26.07 -20.98 5.56
CA ALA A 125 27.19 -20.40 4.84
C ALA A 125 28.53 -20.80 5.49
N PRO A 126 29.51 -21.31 4.72
CA PRO A 126 30.83 -21.64 5.27
C PRO A 126 31.49 -20.38 5.83
N ALA A 127 32.16 -20.51 6.98
CA ALA A 127 32.90 -19.40 7.59
C ALA A 127 33.91 -18.82 6.58
N PRO A 128 34.11 -17.49 6.54
CA PRO A 128 35.11 -16.90 5.66
C PRO A 128 36.50 -17.48 5.98
N SER A 129 37.15 -18.07 4.98
CA SER A 129 38.50 -18.63 5.14
C SER A 129 39.48 -17.54 5.63
N PRO A 130 40.30 -17.80 6.66
CA PRO A 130 41.21 -16.81 7.24
C PRO A 130 42.43 -16.45 6.36
N SER A 131 42.37 -16.68 5.05
CA SER A 131 43.50 -16.52 4.13
C SER A 131 43.16 -15.58 2.96
N ALA A 132 42.69 -14.38 3.28
CA ALA A 132 42.79 -13.25 2.37
C ALA A 132 43.79 -12.26 2.96
N ARG A 133 45.02 -12.30 2.45
CA ARG A 133 46.02 -11.26 2.71
C ARG A 133 45.39 -9.92 2.31
N PRO A 134 45.38 -8.88 3.16
CA PRO A 134 44.83 -7.59 2.76
C PRO A 134 45.57 -7.09 1.51
N PRO A 135 44.89 -6.40 0.58
CA PRO A 135 45.55 -5.83 -0.58
C PRO A 135 46.61 -4.84 -0.08
N SER A 136 47.85 -5.02 -0.54
CA SER A 136 48.94 -4.10 -0.28
C SER A 136 48.58 -2.69 -0.80
N GLU A 137 48.61 -1.70 0.09
CA GLU A 137 48.40 -0.29 -0.23
C GLU A 137 49.36 0.14 -1.36
N PRO A 138 48.89 0.88 -2.38
CA PRO A 138 49.80 1.50 -3.33
C PRO A 138 50.59 2.60 -2.60
N ALA A 139 51.91 2.59 -2.79
CA ALA A 139 52.82 3.57 -2.23
C ALA A 139 52.38 5.00 -2.58
N LEU A 140 52.15 5.82 -1.55
CA LEU A 140 51.95 7.25 -1.70
C LEU A 140 53.23 7.86 -2.27
N ASP A 141 53.15 8.32 -3.51
CA ASP A 141 54.20 9.13 -4.11
C ASP A 141 54.24 10.48 -3.39
N ARG A 142 55.30 10.66 -2.61
CA ARG A 142 55.55 11.86 -1.81
C ARG A 142 56.13 12.92 -2.74
N VAL A 143 55.27 13.76 -3.32
CA VAL A 143 55.71 15.02 -3.92
C VAL A 143 55.62 16.12 -2.87
N GLU A 144 56.79 16.64 -2.49
CA GLU A 144 56.96 17.73 -1.56
C GLU A 144 56.42 19.07 -2.09
N ARG A 145 55.99 19.91 -1.14
CA ARG A 145 55.54 21.31 -1.25
C ARG A 145 56.45 22.19 -2.12
N VAL A 146 55.85 23.15 -2.82
CA VAL A 146 56.33 24.55 -2.88
C VAL A 146 55.15 25.53 -2.89
N HIS A 147 55.40 26.68 -2.26
CA HIS A 147 54.56 27.82 -1.87
C HIS A 147 53.88 28.69 -2.95
N GLY A 148 52.90 29.49 -2.51
CA GLY A 148 52.58 30.86 -3.00
C GLY A 148 51.08 31.09 -3.20
N ALA A 149 50.32 31.77 -2.32
CA ALA A 149 50.22 33.22 -2.10
C ALA A 149 49.49 34.00 -3.23
N GLY A 150 48.37 34.68 -2.90
CA GLY A 150 47.89 35.87 -3.62
C GLY A 150 46.41 35.87 -4.03
N ASP A 151 45.62 36.64 -3.29
CA ASP A 151 44.38 37.40 -3.59
C ASP A 151 43.23 36.82 -4.46
#